data_AF-A0AA45WRS5-F1
#
_entry.id   AF-A0AA45WRS5-F1
#
_cell.length_a   1.000
_cell.length_b   1.000
_cell.length_c   1.000
_cell.angle_alpha   90.00
_cell.angle_beta   90.00
_cell.angle_gamma   90.00
#
_symmetry.space_group_name_H-M   'P 1'
#
loop_
_entity.id
_entity.type
_entity.pdbx_description
1 polymer ?
#
loop_
_entity_poly.entity_id
_entity_poly.type
_entity_poly.pdbx_seq_one_letter_code
_entity_poly.pdbx_strand_id
1 'polypeptide(L)' 'MEEIRFYFDDLEKKLNVVHVSTGKRKVIKSQKKIQRFLNTHGVTLEQCKKVRRDVDRMGLFKRKFFLFKNRRYFV' A
#
# COMPACT_ATOMS: atom_id res chain seq x y z
N MET A 1 11.21 -10.27 6.01
CA MET A 1 10.46 -9.58 4.95
C MET A 1 9.04 -9.38 5.47
N GLU A 2 8.44 -8.20 5.30
CA GLU A 2 7.08 -7.93 5.80
C GLU A 2 6.05 -8.48 4.81
N GLU A 3 5.32 -9.53 5.18
CA GLU A 3 4.29 -10.13 4.33
C GLU A 3 2.98 -9.35 4.40
N ILE A 4 2.38 -9.10 3.24
CA ILE A 4 1.10 -8.41 3.10
C ILE A 4 0.10 -9.23 2.31
N ARG A 5 -1.16 -9.09 2.70
CA ARG A 5 -2.33 -9.50 1.94
C ARG A 5 -3.03 -8.27 1.42
N PHE A 6 -3.42 -8.24 0.15
CA PHE A 6 -4.19 -7.13 -0.37
C PHE A 6 -5.31 -7.59 -1.28
N TYR A 7 -6.36 -6.76 -1.33
CA TYR A 7 -7.51 -6.94 -2.20
C TYR A 7 -8.11 -5.59 -2.53
N PHE A 8 -8.63 -5.47 -3.75
CA PHE A 8 -9.37 -4.31 -4.21
C PHE A 8 -10.86 -4.52 -3.98
N ASP A 9 -11.47 -3.54 -3.33
CA ASP A 9 -12.90 -3.49 -3.11
C ASP A 9 -13.51 -2.62 -4.22
N ASP A 10 -14.20 -3.27 -5.15
CA ASP A 10 -14.76 -2.62 -6.32
C ASP A 10 -15.96 -1.73 -5.99
N LEU A 11 -16.70 -2.04 -4.92
CA LEU A 11 -17.87 -1.28 -4.47
C LEU A 11 -17.43 0.06 -3.86
N GLU A 12 -16.42 0.02 -3.00
CA GLU A 12 -15.92 1.22 -2.31
C GLU A 12 -14.72 1.87 -3.01
N LYS A 13 -14.28 1.33 -4.15
CA LYS A 13 -13.10 1.77 -4.93
C LYS A 13 -11.86 2.01 -4.05
N LYS A 14 -11.61 1.08 -3.11
CA LYS A 14 -10.51 1.16 -2.15
C LYS A 14 -9.65 -0.09 -2.22
N LEU A 15 -8.34 0.09 -2.10
CA LEU A 15 -7.40 -1.02 -1.95
C LEU A 15 -7.12 -1.25 -0.46
N ASN A 16 -7.40 -2.46 0.00
CA ASN A 16 -7.15 -2.88 1.36
C ASN A 16 -5.85 -3.68 1.39
N VAL A 17 -4.93 -3.26 2.24
CA VAL A 17 -3.64 -3.93 2.46
C VAL A 17 -3.56 -4.31 3.94
N VAL A 18 -3.29 -5.56 4.23
CA VAL A 18 -3.24 -6.14 5.58
C VAL A 18 -1.87 -6.76 5.78
N HIS A 19 -1.15 -6.33 6.80
CA HIS A 19 0.09 -6.96 7.20
C HIS A 19 -0.19 -8.28 7.91
N VAL A 20 0.37 -9.37 7.40
CA VAL A 20 0.05 -10.72 7.86
C VAL A 20 0.51 -10.94 9.30
N SER A 21 1.72 -10.52 9.65
CA SER A 21 2.30 -10.81 10.97
C SER A 21 1.68 -10.02 12.11
N THR A 22 1.16 -8.81 11.84
CA THR A 22 0.61 -7.93 12.90
C THR A 22 -0.89 -7.72 12.80
N GLY A 23 -1.53 -8.22 11.73
CA GLY A 23 -2.94 -7.96 11.43
C GLY A 23 -3.26 -6.50 11.09
N LYS A 24 -2.26 -5.60 11.04
CA LYS A 24 -2.48 -4.17 10.77
C LYS A 24 -3.01 -3.97 9.36
N ARG A 25 -4.09 -3.19 9.23
CA ARG A 25 -4.69 -2.84 7.94
C ARG A 25 -4.37 -1.40 7.56
N LYS A 26 -4.05 -1.19 6.28
CA LYS A 26 -4.02 0.11 5.61
C LYS A 26 -5.00 0.12 4.46
N VAL A 27 -5.75 1.21 4.35
CA VAL A 27 -6.70 1.43 3.26
C VAL A 27 -6.16 2.54 2.37
N ILE A 28 -6.08 2.28 1.07
CA ILE A 28 -5.67 3.25 0.06
C ILE A 28 -6.89 3.58 -0.78
N LYS A 29 -7.38 4.81 -0.65
CA LYS A 29 -8.56 5.32 -1.39
C LYS A 29 -8.19 6.14 -2.64
N SER A 30 -6.96 6.65 -2.70
CA SER A 30 -6.55 7.52 -3.80
C SER A 30 -6.20 6.70 -5.03
N GLN A 31 -6.89 6.95 -6.15
CA GLN A 31 -6.65 6.32 -7.46
C GLN A 31 -5.16 6.33 -7.84
N LYS A 32 -4.50 7.49 -7.69
CA LYS A 32 -3.06 7.64 -8.00
C LYS A 32 -2.18 6.74 -7.14
N LYS A 33 -2.52 6.56 -5.86
CA LYS A 33 -1.79 5.65 -4.96
C LYS A 33 -2.11 4.18 -5.25
N ILE A 34 -3.34 3.87 -5.65
CA ILE A 34 -3.74 2.53 -6.08
C ILE A 34 -2.94 2.15 -7.33
N GLN A 35 -2.93 2.98 -8.38
CA GLN A 35 -2.14 2.74 -9.59
C GLN A 35 -0.66 2.51 -9.28
N ARG A 36 -0.08 3.34 -8.41
CA ARG A 36 1.31 3.18 -7.97
C ARG A 36 1.55 1.85 -7.26
N PHE A 37 0.62 1.43 -6.40
CA PHE A 37 0.69 0.13 -5.72
C PHE A 37 0.64 -1.00 -6.74
N LEU A 38 -0.35 -0.99 -7.63
CA LEU A 38 -0.52 -2.00 -8.68
C LEU A 38 0.74 -2.13 -9.55
N ASN A 39 1.31 -1.01 -9.98
CA ASN A 39 2.56 -1.00 -10.76
C ASN A 39 3.76 -1.56 -9.97
N THR A 40 3.86 -1.24 -8.67
CA THR A 40 4.96 -1.74 -7.81
C THR A 40 4.89 -3.26 -7.62
N HIS A 41 3.67 -3.80 -7.58
CA HIS A 41 3.41 -5.22 -7.39
C HIS A 41 3.22 -5.99 -8.69
N GLY A 42 3.22 -5.32 -9.85
CA GLY A 42 3.04 -5.93 -11.17
C GLY A 42 1.67 -6.62 -11.34
N VAL A 43 0.64 -6.09 -10.69
CA VAL A 43 -0.72 -6.68 -10.69
C VAL A 43 -1.74 -5.72 -11.26
N THR A 44 -2.79 -6.25 -11.88
CA THR A 44 -3.92 -5.45 -12.38
C THR A 44 -5.05 -5.36 -11.33
N LEU A 45 -5.97 -4.40 -11.51
CA LEU A 45 -7.16 -4.28 -10.66
C LEU A 45 -8.00 -5.55 -10.65
N GLU A 46 -8.17 -6.18 -11.82
CA GLU A 46 -8.96 -7.41 -11.95
C GLU A 46 -8.36 -8.56 -11.14
N GLN A 47 -7.04 -8.69 -11.14
CA GLN A 47 -6.34 -9.68 -10.33
C GLN A 47 -6.46 -9.40 -8.82
N CYS A 48 -6.71 -8.15 -8.43
CA CYS A 48 -6.90 -7.73 -7.05
C CYS A 48 -8.34 -7.97 -6.54
N LYS A 49 -9.28 -8.43 -7.38
CA LYS A 49 -10.62 -8.85 -6.91
C LYS A 49 -10.55 -10.03 -5.93
N LYS A 50 -9.49 -10.84 -6.02
CA LYS A 50 -9.17 -11.90 -5.06
C LYS A 50 -8.09 -11.43 -4.08
N VAL A 51 -8.09 -12.00 -2.88
CA VAL A 51 -7.03 -11.75 -1.90
C VAL A 51 -5.70 -12.31 -2.43
N ARG A 52 -4.71 -11.44 -2.61
CA ARG A 52 -3.34 -11.82 -3.00
C ARG A 52 -2.37 -11.66 -1.84
N ARG A 53 -1.31 -12.45 -1.87
CA ARG A 53 -0.17 -12.38 -0.94
C ARG A 53 1.05 -11.86 -1.70
N ASP A 54 1.78 -10.94 -1.09
CA ASP A 54 3.08 -10.47 -1.57
C ASP A 54 3.88 -9.89 -0.39
N VAL A 55 5.10 -9.44 -0.64
CA VAL A 55 5.94 -8.72 0.32
C VAL A 55 5.67 -7.23 0.24
N ASP A 56 5.75 -6.50 1.36
CA ASP A 56 5.63 -5.05 1.41
C ASP A 56 6.82 -4.34 0.72
N ARG A 57 6.71 -4.24 -0.61
CA ARG A 57 7.69 -3.55 -1.47
C ARG A 57 7.63 -2.03 -1.31
N MET A 58 6.49 -1.49 -0.87
CA MET A 58 6.28 -0.05 -0.70
C MET A 58 6.66 0.48 0.69
N GLY A 59 6.99 -0.41 1.64
CA GLY A 59 7.28 -0.02 3.02
C GLY A 59 6.09 0.63 3.71
N LEU A 60 4.88 0.16 3.41
CA LEU A 60 3.65 0.60 4.06
C LEU A 60 3.64 0.29 5.56
N PHE A 61 4.28 -0.79 6.00
CA PHE A 61 4.26 -1.22 7.41
C PHE A 61 5.63 -1.09 8.10
N LYS A 62 6.68 -0.75 7.36
CA LYS A 62 7.99 -0.41 7.92
C LYS A 62 7.85 0.69 8.98
N ARG A 63 8.50 0.48 10.13
CA ARG A 63 8.70 1.54 11.15
C ARG A 63 9.38 2.73 10.46
N LYS A 64 8.64 3.83 10.31
CA LYS A 64 9.21 5.09 9.82
C LYS A 64 10.24 5.56 10.83
N PHE A 65 11.53 5.45 10.50
CA PHE A 65 12.51 6.39 11.02
C PHE A 65 12.14 7.76 10.42
N PHE A 66 11.44 8.57 11.20
CA PHE A 66 11.10 9.94 10.84
C PHE A 66 12.40 10.77 10.81
N LEU A 67 13.08 10.82 9.66
CA LEU A 67 13.96 11.93 9.35
C LEU A 67 13.08 13.02 8.74
N PHE A 68 12.57 13.92 9.59
CA PHE A 68 12.08 15.22 9.15
C PHE A 68 13.24 15.94 8.44
N LYS A 69 13.27 15.88 7.10
CA LYS A 69 14.13 16.77 6.33
C LYS A 69 13.39 18.09 6.18
N ASN A 70 13.72 19.04 7.07
CA ASN A 70 13.41 20.46 6.92
C ASN A 70 13.83 20.90 5.52
N ARG A 71 12.85 21.28 4.69
CA ARG A 71 13.08 22.08 3.49
C ARG A 71 12.03 23.16 3.43
N ARG A 72 12.41 24.35 3.90
CA ARG A 72 11.94 25.64 3.36
C ARG A 72 13.00 26.69 3.69
N TYR A 73 13.83 26.98 2.69
CA TYR A 73 14.47 28.28 2.52
C TYR A 73 13.67 29.06 1.47
N PHE A 74 13.85 30.39 1.51
CA PHE A 74 13.43 31.45 0.59
C PHE A 74 12.12 32.19 0.91
N VAL A 75 12.28 33.27 1.69
CA VAL A 75 11.92 34.64 1.24
C VAL A 75 13.17 35.49 1.40
#